data_AF-M9SJT8-F1
#
_entry.id   AF-M9SJT8-F1
#
_cell.length_a   1.000
_cell.length_b   1.000
_cell.length_c   1.000
_cell.angle_alpha   90.00
_cell.angle_beta   90.00
_cell.angle_gamma   90.00
#
_symmetry.space_group_name_H-M   'P 1'
#
loop_
_entity.id
_entity.type
_entity.pdbx_description
1 polymer ?
#
loop_
_entity_poly.entity_id
_entity_poly.type
_entity_poly.pdbx_seq_one_letter_code
_entity_poly.pdbx_strand_id
1 'polypeptide(L)'
;MVENQGNAYRTRGVIMAAVALMGIALGAILYGVAGVGITAVIGVVLIVLGIDIFVVGATYSSEPDKFGPSEQMYRTALGLVIALIGVILVIVGYDVSIWVAVAVLIIGIALIGLSTGLINSKKSKF
;
A
#
# COMPACT_ATOMS: atom_id res chain seq x y z
N MET A 1 12.21 26.11 -17.93
CA MET A 1 11.00 26.08 -17.08
C MET A 1 11.42 25.43 -15.77
N VAL A 2 11.48 26.17 -14.67
CA VAL A 2 11.83 25.59 -13.36
C VAL A 2 10.68 24.69 -12.97
N GLU A 3 10.92 23.38 -13.01
CA GLU A 3 9.92 22.36 -12.73
C GLU A 3 9.38 22.59 -11.30
N ASN A 4 8.07 22.80 -11.17
CA ASN A 4 7.44 23.12 -9.89
C ASN A 4 7.31 21.84 -9.05
N GLN A 5 8.45 21.29 -8.65
CA GLN A 5 8.59 20.07 -7.85
C GLN A 5 7.75 20.16 -6.57
N GLY A 6 7.66 21.35 -5.97
CA GLY A 6 6.80 21.60 -4.79
C GLY A 6 5.31 21.41 -5.04
N ASN A 7 4.80 21.75 -6.24
CA ASN A 7 3.40 21.54 -6.58
C ASN A 7 3.09 20.04 -6.75
N ALA A 8 3.98 19.29 -7.40
CA ALA A 8 3.81 17.83 -7.57
C ALA A 8 3.78 17.09 -6.23
N TYR A 9 4.65 17.44 -5.27
CA TYR A 9 4.62 16.86 -3.92
C TYR A 9 3.32 17.19 -3.17
N ARG A 10 2.82 18.43 -3.28
CA ARG A 10 1.53 18.83 -2.67
C ARG A 10 0.35 18.08 -3.29
N THR A 11 0.32 17.93 -4.61
CA THR A 11 -0.71 17.16 -5.30
C THR A 11 -0.73 15.70 -4.85
N ARG A 12 0.43 15.04 -4.72
CA ARG A 12 0.52 13.68 -4.17
C ARG A 12 -0.04 13.60 -2.76
N GLY A 13 0.29 14.56 -1.89
CA GLY A 13 -0.24 14.63 -0.53
C GLY A 13 -1.77 14.79 -0.48
N VAL A 14 -2.34 15.61 -1.37
CA VAL A 14 -3.80 15.78 -1.49
C VAL A 14 -4.48 14.50 -1.98
N ILE A 15 -3.90 13.81 -2.97
CA ILE A 15 -4.41 12.52 -3.44
C ILE A 15 -4.42 11.52 -2.29
N MET A 16 -3.33 11.40 -1.55
CA MET A 16 -3.25 10.47 -0.43
C MET A 16 -4.28 10.78 0.66
N ALA A 17 -4.49 12.05 0.98
CA ALA A 17 -5.51 12.46 1.94
C ALA A 17 -6.93 12.14 1.44
N ALA A 18 -7.22 12.36 0.16
CA ALA A 18 -8.51 12.03 -0.44
C ALA A 18 -8.78 10.52 -0.42
N VAL A 19 -7.79 9.70 -0.76
CA VAL A 19 -7.94 8.23 -0.72
C VAL A 19 -8.05 7.72 0.72
N ALA A 20 -7.34 8.32 1.67
CA ALA A 20 -7.50 8.01 3.09
C ALA A 20 -8.93 8.28 3.59
N LEU A 21 -9.53 9.41 3.19
CA LEU A 21 -10.93 9.72 3.49
C LEU A 21 -11.89 8.71 2.86
N MET A 22 -11.62 8.27 1.62
CA MET A 22 -12.40 7.20 0.98
C MET A 22 -12.27 5.87 1.74
N GLY A 23 -11.08 5.52 2.21
CA GLY A 23 -10.85 4.33 3.03
C GLY A 23 -11.67 4.36 4.33
N ILE A 24 -11.66 5.50 5.04
CA ILE A 24 -12.45 5.70 6.25
C ILE A 24 -13.96 5.61 5.94
N ALA A 25 -14.41 6.23 4.86
CA ALA A 25 -15.81 6.17 4.43
C ALA A 25 -16.25 4.73 4.12
N LEU A 26 -15.42 3.97 3.40
CA LEU A 26 -15.63 2.54 3.17
C LEU A 26 -15.71 1.76 4.48
N GLY A 27 -14.81 2.01 5.42
CA GLY A 27 -14.83 1.37 6.73
C GLY A 27 -16.12 1.67 7.51
N ALA A 28 -16.57 2.92 7.50
CA ALA A 28 -17.81 3.33 8.14
C ALA A 28 -19.04 2.66 7.51
N ILE A 29 -19.09 2.52 6.18
CA ILE A 29 -20.16 1.81 5.47
C ILE A 29 -20.15 0.32 5.83
N LEU A 30 -18.97 -0.32 5.84
CA LEU A 30 -18.85 -1.75 6.16
C LEU A 30 -19.28 -2.04 7.61
N TYR A 31 -18.88 -1.20 8.55
CA TYR A 31 -19.27 -1.34 9.94
C TYR A 31 -20.76 -1.04 10.16
N GLY A 32 -21.24 0.09 9.64
CA GLY A 32 -22.59 0.60 9.92
C GLY A 32 -23.72 -0.04 9.10
N VAL A 33 -23.43 -0.53 7.88
CA VAL A 33 -24.45 -1.07 6.97
C VAL A 33 -24.30 -2.58 6.79
N ALA A 34 -23.08 -3.06 6.59
CA ALA A 34 -22.83 -4.47 6.29
C ALA A 34 -22.62 -5.34 7.54
N GLY A 35 -22.62 -4.75 8.74
CA GLY A 35 -22.45 -5.47 10.01
C GLY A 35 -21.11 -6.19 10.13
N VAL A 36 -20.09 -5.72 9.40
CA VAL A 36 -18.77 -6.36 9.37
C VAL A 36 -18.04 -6.09 10.69
N GLY A 37 -17.42 -7.14 11.24
CA GLY A 37 -16.64 -7.04 12.48
C GLY A 37 -15.50 -6.01 12.37
N ILE A 38 -15.22 -5.32 13.47
CA ILE A 38 -14.26 -4.20 13.50
C ILE A 38 -12.86 -4.59 12.99
N THR A 39 -12.41 -5.82 13.24
CA THR A 39 -11.13 -6.34 12.75
C THR A 39 -11.05 -6.35 11.22
N ALA A 40 -12.09 -6.87 10.55
CA ALA A 40 -12.14 -6.90 9.10
C ALA A 40 -12.34 -5.49 8.51
N VAL A 41 -13.07 -4.61 9.18
CA VAL A 41 -13.20 -3.19 8.80
C VAL A 41 -11.85 -2.49 8.81
N ILE A 42 -11.07 -2.62 9.89
CA ILE A 42 -9.70 -2.10 9.98
C ILE A 42 -8.84 -2.68 8.86
N GLY A 43 -8.97 -3.98 8.61
CA GLY A 43 -8.28 -4.65 7.51
C GLY A 43 -8.55 -4.00 6.15
N VAL A 44 -9.80 -3.74 5.81
CA VAL A 44 -10.17 -3.06 4.55
C VAL A 44 -9.61 -1.65 4.47
N VAL A 45 -9.66 -0.88 5.56
CA VAL A 45 -9.08 0.47 5.60
C VAL A 45 -7.57 0.41 5.31
N LEU A 46 -6.85 -0.54 5.93
CA LEU A 46 -5.42 -0.72 5.68
C LEU A 46 -5.13 -1.17 4.24
N ILE A 47 -5.98 -2.00 3.62
CA ILE A 47 -5.84 -2.36 2.21
C ILE A 47 -5.90 -1.10 1.33
N VAL A 48 -6.91 -0.24 1.53
CA VAL A 48 -7.07 0.99 0.74
C VAL A 48 -5.87 1.92 0.93
N LEU A 49 -5.45 2.16 2.18
CA LEU A 49 -4.30 3.00 2.48
C LEU A 49 -2.98 2.43 1.93
N GLY A 50 -2.79 1.11 2.03
CA GLY A 50 -1.60 0.45 1.52
C GLY A 50 -1.50 0.55 -0.01
N ILE A 51 -2.62 0.33 -0.71
CA ILE A 51 -2.70 0.48 -2.17
C ILE A 51 -2.41 1.93 -2.57
N ASP A 52 -2.97 2.91 -1.87
CA ASP A 52 -2.72 4.32 -2.14
C ASP A 52 -1.24 4.69 -2.00
N ILE A 53 -0.61 4.31 -0.89
CA ILE A 53 0.82 4.51 -0.64
C ILE A 53 1.66 3.82 -1.73
N PHE A 54 1.26 2.64 -2.18
CA PHE A 54 1.93 1.92 -3.25
C PHE A 54 1.82 2.67 -4.59
N VAL A 55 0.61 3.05 -5.00
CA VAL A 55 0.35 3.71 -6.29
C VAL A 55 1.01 5.09 -6.33
N VAL A 56 0.80 5.91 -5.30
CA VAL A 56 1.40 7.24 -5.21
C VAL A 56 2.91 7.12 -5.03
N GLY A 57 3.37 6.16 -4.24
CA GLY A 57 4.78 5.79 -4.04
C GLY A 57 5.50 5.47 -5.35
N ALA A 58 4.85 4.74 -6.25
CA ALA A 58 5.40 4.41 -7.57
C ALA A 58 5.65 5.63 -8.46
N THR A 59 5.06 6.80 -8.15
CA THR A 59 5.29 8.05 -8.89
C THR A 59 6.47 8.88 -8.40
N TYR A 60 7.10 8.51 -7.28
CA TYR A 60 8.26 9.22 -6.72
C TYR A 60 9.54 8.96 -7.49
N SER A 61 10.56 9.79 -7.22
CA SER A 61 11.88 9.62 -7.84
C SER A 61 12.47 8.26 -7.50
N SER A 62 13.04 7.69 -8.54
CA SER A 62 13.71 6.41 -8.51
C SER A 62 15.22 6.57 -8.22
N GLU A 63 15.73 7.79 -8.14
CA GLU A 63 17.15 8.01 -7.82
C GLU A 63 17.45 7.54 -6.38
N PRO A 64 18.50 6.75 -6.16
CA PRO A 64 18.95 6.40 -4.82
C PRO A 64 19.35 7.68 -4.08
N ASP A 65 18.80 7.90 -2.89
CA ASP A 65 19.36 8.91 -2.00
C ASP A 65 20.70 8.40 -1.47
N LYS A 66 21.61 9.30 -1.10
CA LYS A 66 23.02 9.02 -0.80
C LYS A 66 23.24 7.97 0.30
N PHE A 67 22.18 7.59 1.03
CA PHE A 67 22.13 6.48 1.97
C PHE A 67 20.76 5.77 1.91
N GLY A 68 20.61 4.75 1.04
CA GLY A 68 19.51 3.78 1.13
C GLY A 68 18.73 3.53 -0.18
N PRO A 69 17.67 2.70 -0.12
CA PRO A 69 16.78 2.47 -1.25
C PRO A 69 16.10 3.78 -1.68
N SER A 70 15.87 3.94 -2.98
CA SER A 70 15.18 5.13 -3.53
C SER A 70 13.82 5.35 -2.86
N GLU A 71 13.38 6.61 -2.76
CA GLU A 71 12.10 6.98 -2.15
C GLU A 71 10.91 6.21 -2.77
N GLN A 72 10.92 6.01 -4.09
CA GLN A 72 9.96 5.17 -4.80
C GLN A 72 9.91 3.74 -4.25
N MET A 73 11.06 3.09 -4.09
CA MET A 73 11.16 1.70 -3.63
C MET A 73 10.68 1.56 -2.19
N TYR A 74 11.08 2.48 -1.30
CA TYR A 74 10.66 2.49 0.09
C TYR A 74 9.14 2.61 0.22
N ARG A 75 8.54 3.60 -0.44
CA ARG A 75 7.09 3.84 -0.38
C ARG A 75 6.29 2.70 -1.01
N THR A 76 6.74 2.19 -2.14
CA THR A 76 6.12 1.04 -2.81
C THR A 76 6.10 -0.19 -1.90
N ALA A 77 7.25 -0.55 -1.31
CA ALA A 77 7.33 -1.69 -0.41
C ALA A 77 6.47 -1.50 0.84
N LEU A 78 6.52 -0.32 1.45
CA LEU A 78 5.73 0.01 2.63
C LEU A 78 4.21 -0.10 2.34
N GLY A 79 3.75 0.45 1.22
CA GLY A 79 2.35 0.38 0.82
C GLY A 79 1.86 -1.06 0.65
N LEU A 80 2.65 -1.91 -0.01
CA LEU A 80 2.32 -3.33 -0.17
C LEU A 80 2.32 -4.10 1.16
N VAL A 81 3.24 -3.79 2.09
CA VAL A 81 3.25 -4.39 3.43
C VAL A 81 2.00 -4.00 4.21
N ILE A 82 1.62 -2.72 4.20
CA ILE A 82 0.40 -2.24 4.85
C ILE A 82 -0.83 -2.91 4.26
N ALA A 83 -0.90 -3.03 2.92
CA ALA A 83 -1.99 -3.72 2.26
C ALA A 83 -2.05 -5.21 2.65
N LEU A 84 -0.91 -5.89 2.72
CA LEU A 84 -0.83 -7.29 3.14
C LEU A 84 -1.32 -7.48 4.58
N ILE A 85 -0.92 -6.61 5.52
CA ILE A 85 -1.44 -6.61 6.89
C ILE A 85 -2.96 -6.46 6.89
N GLY A 86 -3.48 -5.55 6.07
CA GLY A 86 -4.92 -5.37 5.91
C GLY A 86 -5.64 -6.63 5.43
N VAL A 87 -5.10 -7.33 4.42
CA VAL A 87 -5.64 -8.61 3.94
C VAL A 87 -5.66 -9.66 5.05
N ILE A 88 -4.59 -9.77 5.83
CA ILE A 88 -4.53 -10.72 6.96
C ILE A 88 -5.58 -10.38 8.02
N LEU A 89 -5.79 -9.10 8.34
CA LEU A 89 -6.85 -8.71 9.28
C LEU A 89 -8.25 -9.03 8.77
N VAL A 90 -8.50 -8.94 7.46
CA VAL A 90 -9.77 -9.39 6.87
C VAL A 90 -9.93 -10.91 7.04
N ILE A 91 -8.90 -11.69 6.70
CA ILE A 91 -8.92 -13.16 6.83
C ILE A 91 -9.18 -13.58 8.29
N VAL A 92 -8.49 -12.95 9.24
CA VAL A 92 -8.67 -13.19 10.68
C VAL A 92 -10.07 -12.74 11.13
N GLY A 93 -10.56 -11.60 10.65
CA GLY A 93 -11.87 -11.06 11.01
C GLY A 93 -13.06 -11.88 10.51
N TYR A 94 -12.84 -12.81 9.58
CA TYR A 94 -13.84 -13.76 9.08
C TYR A 94 -13.58 -15.21 9.53
N ASP A 95 -12.71 -15.43 10.51
CA ASP A 95 -12.36 -16.75 11.06
C ASP A 95 -11.95 -17.78 9.99
N VAL A 96 -11.30 -17.30 8.93
CA VAL A 96 -10.82 -18.16 7.84
C VAL A 96 -9.66 -19.03 8.34
N SER A 97 -9.53 -20.23 7.77
CA SER A 97 -8.47 -21.19 8.12
C SER A 97 -7.08 -20.54 8.17
N ILE A 98 -6.33 -20.84 9.23
CA ILE A 98 -4.94 -20.37 9.42
C ILE A 98 -4.03 -20.73 8.24
N TRP A 99 -4.29 -21.85 7.55
CA TRP A 99 -3.51 -22.26 6.37
C TRP A 99 -3.72 -21.33 5.18
N VAL A 100 -4.90 -20.74 5.05
CA VAL A 100 -5.17 -19.71 4.04
C VAL A 100 -4.40 -18.44 4.38
N ALA A 101 -4.39 -18.03 5.65
CA ALA A 101 -3.61 -16.87 6.10
C ALA A 101 -2.12 -17.04 5.81
N VAL A 102 -1.55 -18.22 6.11
CA VAL A 102 -0.15 -18.56 5.82
C VAL A 102 0.14 -18.54 4.32
N ALA A 103 -0.73 -19.14 3.49
CA ALA A 103 -0.56 -19.13 2.04
C ALA A 103 -0.57 -17.68 1.49
N VAL A 104 -1.50 -16.84 1.97
CA VAL A 104 -1.60 -15.44 1.58
C VAL A 104 -0.38 -14.63 2.03
N LEU A 105 0.17 -14.88 3.22
CA LEU A 105 1.42 -14.26 3.67
C LEU A 105 2.58 -14.59 2.73
N ILE A 106 2.76 -15.87 2.39
CA ILE A 106 3.84 -16.32 1.49
C ILE A 106 3.70 -15.66 0.12
N ILE A 107 2.49 -15.68 -0.46
CA ILE A 107 2.21 -15.05 -1.75
C ILE A 107 2.45 -13.54 -1.68
N GLY A 108 1.96 -12.87 -0.62
CA GLY A 108 2.11 -11.43 -0.42
C GLY A 108 3.58 -11.01 -0.32
N ILE A 109 4.39 -11.71 0.48
CA ILE A 109 5.83 -11.45 0.59
C ILE A 109 6.53 -11.66 -0.75
N ALA A 110 6.17 -12.72 -1.49
CA ALA A 110 6.71 -12.96 -2.83
C ALA A 110 6.35 -11.84 -3.81
N LEU A 111 5.11 -11.34 -3.78
CA LEU A 111 4.67 -10.20 -4.62
C LEU A 111 5.39 -8.90 -4.28
N ILE A 112 5.68 -8.65 -2.98
CA ILE A 112 6.49 -7.50 -2.55
C ILE A 112 7.91 -7.63 -3.11
N GLY A 113 8.54 -8.80 -2.98
CA GLY A 113 9.87 -9.08 -3.53
C GLY A 113 9.93 -8.91 -5.05
N LEU A 114 8.94 -9.45 -5.77
CA LEU A 114 8.80 -9.28 -7.23
C LEU A 114 8.64 -7.81 -7.62
N SER A 115 7.74 -7.09 -6.96
CA SER A 115 7.46 -5.68 -7.29
C SER A 115 8.69 -4.80 -7.08
N THR A 116 9.39 -4.98 -5.95
CA THR A 116 10.62 -4.24 -5.65
C THR A 116 11.77 -4.63 -6.58
N GLY A 117 11.92 -5.91 -6.91
CA GLY A 117 12.89 -6.40 -7.89
C GLY A 117 12.67 -5.83 -9.29
N LEU A 118 11.42 -5.78 -9.75
CA LEU A 118 11.05 -5.20 -11.05
C LEU A 118 11.29 -3.69 -11.14
N ILE A 119 11.10 -2.96 -10.04
CA ILE A 119 11.41 -1.52 -9.99
C ILE A 119 12.92 -1.29 -10.11
N ASN A 120 13.73 -2.15 -9.49
CA ASN A 120 15.19 -2.07 -9.58
C ASN A 120 15.73 -2.52 -10.94
N SER A 121 15.15 -3.53 -11.57
CA SER A 121 15.63 -4.02 -12.87
C SER A 121 15.51 -2.97 -13.99
N LYS A 122 14.49 -2.10 -13.95
CA LYS A 122 14.35 -0.97 -14.89
C LYS A 122 15.48 0.06 -14.83
N LYS A 123 16.30 0.06 -13.77
CA LYS A 123 17.46 0.97 -13.61
C LYS A 123 18.78 0.33 -14.02
N SER A 124 18.83 -1.00 -14.10
CA SER A 124 20.03 -1.71 -14.55
C SER A 124 20.16 -1.57 -16.06
N LYS A 125 20.62 -0.40 -16.53
CA LYS A 125 21.18 -0.28 -17.87
C LYS A 125 22.49 -1.07 -17.86
N PHE A 126 22.48 -2.22 -18.51
CA PHE A 126 23.68 -2.66 -19.22
C PHE A 126 23.95 -1.67 -20.37
#